data_AF-A0A968MP22-F1
#
_entry.id   AF-A0A968MP22-F1
#
_cell.length_a   1.000
_cell.length_b   1.000
_cell.length_c   1.000
_cell.angle_alpha   90.00
_cell.angle_beta   90.00
_cell.angle_gamma   90.00
#
_symmetry.space_group_name_H-M   'P 1'
#
loop_
_entity.id
_entity.type
_entity.pdbx_description
1 polymer ?
#
loop_
_entity_poly.entity_id
_entity_poly.type
_entity_poly.pdbx_seq_one_letter_code
_entity_poly.pdbx_strand_id
1 'polypeptide(L)'
;MDVEAAWARVLSDPRDPEPHRRFLEAAMRGEKLALAASRYGKLAKDLPDIELVRKQLDHVVALMGFAIQGPRPPRRDGSPLTGTKLLLGAFVLAGFVLAAFAAIVAWQR
;
A
#
# COMPACT_ATOMS: atom_id res chain seq x y z
N MET A 1 -19.65 -8.97 -5.27
CA MET A 1 -19.78 -8.29 -6.58
C MET A 1 -18.51 -8.58 -7.37
N ASP A 2 -18.65 -9.09 -8.59
CA ASP A 2 -17.51 -9.42 -9.44
C ASP A 2 -16.85 -8.15 -9.99
N VAL A 3 -15.52 -8.05 -9.83
CA VAL A 3 -14.71 -6.91 -10.31
C VAL A 3 -14.74 -6.81 -11.84
N GLU A 4 -14.87 -7.94 -12.54
CA GLU A 4 -14.94 -7.95 -14.01
C GLU A 4 -16.28 -7.40 -14.50
N ALA A 5 -17.39 -7.85 -13.91
CA ALA A 5 -18.72 -7.34 -14.23
C ALA A 5 -18.84 -5.83 -13.95
N ALA A 6 -18.24 -5.36 -12.85
CA ALA A 6 -18.22 -3.92 -12.53
C ALA A 6 -17.38 -3.12 -13.53
N TRP A 7 -16.26 -3.68 -14.01
CA TRP A 7 -15.43 -3.03 -15.03
C TRP A 7 -16.14 -2.95 -16.39
N ALA A 8 -16.85 -4.00 -16.80
CA ALA A 8 -17.63 -3.99 -18.03
C ALA A 8 -18.65 -2.84 -18.07
N ARG A 9 -19.24 -2.49 -16.91
CA ARG A 9 -20.16 -1.35 -16.76
C ARG A 9 -19.46 0.01 -16.94
N VAL A 10 -18.21 0.13 -16.48
CA VAL A 10 -17.40 1.33 -16.72
C VAL A 10 -17.12 1.51 -18.20
N LEU A 11 -16.84 0.42 -18.92
CA LEU A 11 -16.61 0.48 -20.37
C LEU A 11 -17.86 0.80 -21.17
N SER A 12 -19.06 0.44 -20.68
CA SER A 12 -20.31 0.75 -21.38
C SER A 12 -20.69 2.24 -21.29
N ASP A 13 -20.41 2.89 -20.16
CA ASP A 13 -20.57 4.34 -20.01
C ASP A 13 -19.46 4.91 -19.11
N PRO A 14 -18.33 5.36 -19.71
CA PRO A 14 -17.20 5.92 -18.95
C PRO A 14 -17.46 7.32 -18.38
N ARG A 15 -18.62 7.94 -18.65
CA ARG A 15 -18.97 9.26 -18.12
C ARG A 15 -19.91 9.16 -16.91
N ASP A 16 -20.55 8.01 -16.71
CA ASP A 16 -21.38 7.74 -15.54
C ASP A 16 -20.50 7.46 -14.31
N PRO A 17 -20.58 8.27 -13.23
CA PRO A 17 -19.81 8.04 -12.01
C PRO A 17 -20.19 6.77 -11.24
N GLU A 18 -21.39 6.23 -11.41
CA GLU A 18 -21.87 5.10 -10.62
C GLU A 18 -21.12 3.77 -10.92
N PRO A 19 -20.90 3.37 -12.18
CA PRO A 19 -20.03 2.25 -12.53
C PRO A 19 -18.62 2.37 -11.97
N HIS A 20 -18.04 3.57 -12.00
CA HIS A 20 -16.70 3.83 -11.46
C HIS A 20 -16.63 3.54 -9.95
N ARG A 21 -17.61 4.06 -9.19
CA ARG A 21 -17.73 3.82 -7.75
C ARG A 21 -17.84 2.34 -7.43
N ARG A 22 -18.74 1.63 -8.13
CA ARG A 22 -18.93 0.18 -7.93
C ARG A 22 -17.67 -0.62 -8.25
N PHE A 23 -16.99 -0.28 -9.34
CA PHE A 23 -15.73 -0.93 -9.70
C PHE A 23 -14.66 -0.72 -8.64
N LEU A 24 -14.49 0.50 -8.13
CA LEU A 24 -13.52 0.81 -7.07
C LEU A 24 -13.83 0.08 -5.77
N GLU A 25 -15.08 0.06 -5.33
CA GLU A 25 -15.47 -0.70 -4.14
C GLU A 25 -15.19 -2.20 -4.29
N ALA A 26 -15.46 -2.77 -5.47
CA ALA A 26 -15.16 -4.16 -5.75
C ALA A 26 -13.64 -4.42 -5.72
N ALA A 27 -12.85 -3.51 -6.32
CA ALA A 27 -11.40 -3.61 -6.32
C ALA A 27 -10.80 -3.48 -4.91
N MET A 28 -11.32 -2.57 -4.08
CA MET A 28 -10.90 -2.41 -2.68
C MET A 28 -11.20 -3.67 -1.87
N ARG A 29 -12.44 -4.18 -1.94
CA ARG A 29 -12.84 -5.40 -1.20
C ARG A 29 -12.03 -6.64 -1.61
N GLY A 30 -11.61 -6.72 -2.87
CA GLY A 30 -10.83 -7.84 -3.39
C GLY A 30 -9.31 -7.65 -3.33
N GLU A 31 -8.82 -6.57 -2.69
CA GLU A 31 -7.40 -6.20 -2.69
C GLU A 31 -6.78 -6.06 -4.10
N LYS A 32 -7.60 -5.70 -5.10
CA LYS A 32 -7.22 -5.58 -6.53
C LYS A 32 -6.96 -4.14 -6.96
N LEU A 33 -6.43 -3.29 -6.07
CA LEU A 33 -6.15 -1.87 -6.39
C LEU A 33 -5.13 -1.71 -7.52
N ALA A 34 -4.11 -2.57 -7.59
CA ALA A 34 -3.14 -2.56 -8.69
C ALA A 34 -3.80 -2.84 -10.06
N LEU A 35 -4.79 -3.75 -10.10
CA LEU A 35 -5.58 -4.02 -11.31
C LEU A 35 -6.43 -2.80 -11.69
N ALA A 36 -7.06 -2.14 -10.71
CA ALA A 36 -7.81 -0.92 -10.95
C ALA A 36 -6.91 0.19 -11.52
N ALA A 37 -5.72 0.39 -10.97
CA ALA A 37 -4.75 1.37 -11.47
C ALA A 37 -4.34 1.08 -12.92
N SER A 38 -4.04 -0.18 -13.24
CA SER A 38 -3.69 -0.60 -14.60
C SER A 38 -4.83 -0.32 -15.59
N ARG A 39 -6.07 -0.67 -15.21
CA ARG A 39 -7.27 -0.47 -16.04
C ARG A 39 -7.57 1.01 -16.28
N TYR A 40 -7.57 1.81 -15.22
CA TYR A 40 -7.73 3.26 -15.35
C TYR A 40 -6.58 3.91 -16.12
N GLY A 41 -5.35 3.43 -15.93
CA GLY A 41 -4.19 3.91 -16.69
C GLY A 41 -4.28 3.63 -18.18
N LYS A 42 -4.88 2.50 -18.58
CA LYS A 42 -5.20 2.23 -19.99
C LYS A 42 -6.37 3.09 -20.47
N LEU A 43 -7.48 3.12 -19.73
CA LEU A 43 -8.67 3.86 -20.12
C LEU A 43 -8.41 5.37 -20.26
N ALA A 44 -7.55 5.96 -19.40
CA ALA A 44 -7.17 7.37 -19.48
C ALA A 44 -6.32 7.69 -20.73
N LYS A 45 -5.60 6.71 -21.28
CA LYS A 45 -4.87 6.85 -22.56
C LYS A 45 -5.82 6.73 -23.74
N ASP A 46 -6.77 5.82 -23.66
CA ASP A 46 -7.75 5.57 -24.71
C ASP A 46 -8.79 6.72 -24.80
N LEU A 47 -9.14 7.33 -23.65
CA LEU A 47 -10.15 8.38 -23.52
C LEU A 47 -9.59 9.59 -22.72
N PRO A 48 -8.67 10.37 -23.30
CA PRO A 48 -7.99 11.47 -22.59
C PRO A 48 -8.88 12.67 -22.29
N ASP A 49 -10.01 12.81 -22.98
CA ASP A 49 -10.99 13.89 -22.83
C ASP A 49 -11.92 13.69 -21.62
N ILE A 50 -12.02 12.47 -21.09
CA ILE A 50 -12.91 12.16 -19.97
C ILE A 50 -12.18 12.43 -18.65
N GLU A 51 -12.38 13.64 -18.11
CA GLU A 51 -11.78 14.09 -16.85
C GLU A 51 -12.08 13.14 -15.69
N LEU A 52 -13.27 12.53 -15.66
CA LEU A 52 -13.68 11.56 -14.66
C LEU A 52 -12.70 10.37 -14.58
N VAL A 53 -12.26 9.84 -15.72
CA VAL A 53 -11.33 8.70 -15.78
C VAL A 53 -9.98 9.08 -15.17
N ARG A 54 -9.48 10.29 -15.43
CA ARG A 54 -8.23 10.79 -14.81
C ARG A 54 -8.38 10.94 -13.30
N LYS A 55 -9.49 11.52 -12.84
CA LYS A 55 -9.79 11.65 -11.39
C LYS A 55 -9.83 10.29 -10.69
N GLN A 56 -10.42 9.27 -11.31
CA GLN A 56 -10.44 7.93 -10.72
C GLN A 56 -9.06 7.27 -10.71
N LEU A 57 -8.23 7.49 -11.74
CA LEU A 57 -6.84 7.03 -11.73
C LEU A 57 -6.07 7.63 -10.56
N ASP A 58 -6.15 8.95 -10.37
CA ASP A 58 -5.48 9.67 -9.28
C ASP A 58 -5.97 9.16 -7.91
N HIS A 59 -7.27 8.91 -7.77
CA HIS A 59 -7.86 8.34 -6.55
C HIS A 59 -7.30 6.94 -6.26
N VAL A 60 -7.21 6.06 -7.25
CA VAL A 60 -6.63 4.71 -7.04
C VAL A 60 -5.16 4.80 -6.64
N VAL A 61 -4.39 5.68 -7.28
CA VAL A 61 -2.98 5.90 -6.95
C VAL A 61 -2.84 6.41 -5.51
N ALA A 62 -3.69 7.35 -5.08
CA ALA A 62 -3.72 7.83 -3.71
C ALA A 62 -4.04 6.70 -2.72
N LEU A 63 -5.06 5.88 -3.00
CA LEU A 63 -5.43 4.73 -2.16
C LEU A 63 -4.27 3.72 -2.04
N MET A 64 -3.55 3.45 -3.12
CA MET A 64 -2.34 2.61 -3.07
C MET A 64 -1.22 3.25 -2.25
N GLY A 65 -1.03 4.57 -2.37
CA GLY A 65 -0.06 5.32 -1.56
C GLY A 65 -0.34 5.22 -0.06
N PHE A 66 -1.60 5.35 0.34
CA PHE A 66 -2.02 5.14 1.74
C PHE A 66 -1.82 3.70 2.20
N ALA A 67 -2.04 2.71 1.33
CA ALA A 67 -1.78 1.30 1.65
C ALA A 67 -0.28 0.99 1.88
N ILE A 68 0.61 1.80 1.29
CA ILE A 68 2.08 1.67 1.49
C ILE A 68 2.53 2.38 2.77
N GLN A 69 1.92 3.52 3.12
CA GLN A 69 2.33 4.34 4.28
C GLN A 69 1.58 4.03 5.58
N GLY A 70 0.43 3.36 5.53
CA GLY A 70 -0.30 2.96 6.73
C GLY A 70 0.43 1.88 7.53
N PRO A 71 0.36 1.89 8.88
CA PRO A 71 0.85 0.77 9.68
C PRO A 71 0.14 -0.50 9.22
N ARG A 72 0.89 -1.43 8.62
CA ARG A 72 0.35 -2.73 8.20
C ARG A 72 -0.32 -3.35 9.42
N PRO A 73 -1.65 -3.60 9.43
CA PRO A 73 -2.24 -4.38 10.50
C PRO A 73 -1.50 -5.73 10.52
N PRO A 74 -1.12 -6.25 11.71
CA PRO A 74 -0.38 -7.49 11.79
C PRO A 74 -1.20 -8.55 11.06
N ARG A 75 -0.65 -9.00 9.94
CA ARG A 75 -1.16 -10.11 9.14
C ARG A 75 -1.28 -11.27 10.11
N ARG A 76 -2.51 -11.72 10.37
CA ARG A 76 -2.80 -12.87 11.23
C ARG A 76 -2.44 -14.15 10.47
N ASP A 77 -1.18 -14.26 10.08
CA ASP A 77 -0.59 -15.45 9.49
C ASP A 77 -0.06 -16.30 10.64
N GLY A 78 -0.78 -17.39 10.93
CA GLY A 78 -0.37 -18.42 11.87
C GLY A 78 0.86 -19.18 11.37
N SER A 79 2.01 -18.53 11.30
CA SER A 79 3.30 -19.16 11.05
C SER A 79 4.19 -19.05 12.30
N PRO A 80 4.72 -20.16 12.84
CA PRO A 80 5.43 -20.19 14.12
C PRO A 80 6.90 -19.69 14.05
N LEU A 81 7.31 -19.01 12.99
CA LEU A 81 8.73 -18.74 12.72
C LEU A 81 9.16 -17.27 12.90
N THR A 82 8.28 -16.41 13.41
CA THR A 82 8.55 -14.97 13.59
C THR A 82 8.90 -14.60 15.03
N GLY A 83 9.49 -15.53 15.80
CA GLY A 83 10.04 -15.25 17.14
C GLY A 83 11.50 -14.78 17.14
N THR A 84 12.25 -15.05 16.07
CA THR A 84 13.73 -14.98 16.13
C THR A 84 14.30 -13.61 15.76
N LYS A 85 13.55 -12.73 15.09
CA LYS A 85 14.10 -11.45 14.60
C LYS A 85 14.11 -10.31 15.64
N LEU A 86 13.45 -10.47 16.78
CA LEU A 86 13.41 -9.42 17.82
C LEU A 86 14.61 -9.41 18.77
N LEU A 87 15.46 -10.43 18.78
CA LEU A 87 16.59 -10.51 19.73
C LEU A 87 17.89 -9.87 19.20
N LEU A 88 18.02 -9.63 17.89
CA LEU A 88 19.27 -9.10 17.32
C LEU A 88 19.43 -7.57 17.49
N GLY A 89 18.32 -6.83 17.62
CA GLY A 89 18.36 -5.37 17.76
C GLY A 89 18.81 -4.88 19.14
N ALA A 90 18.61 -5.67 20.20
CA ALA A 90 18.96 -5.28 21.57
C ALA A 90 20.46 -5.41 21.89
N PHE A 91 21.18 -6.31 21.21
CA PHE A 91 22.60 -6.55 21.50
C PHE A 91 23.54 -5.46 20.97
N VAL A 92 23.16 -4.75 19.90
CA VAL A 92 24.02 -3.71 19.31
C VAL A 92 24.02 -2.43 20.17
N LEU A 93 22.91 -2.11 20.83
CA LEU A 93 22.81 -0.92 21.68
C LEU A 93 23.54 -1.08 23.03
N ALA A 94 23.54 -2.27 23.63
CA ALA A 94 24.23 -2.51 24.91
C ALA A 94 25.77 -2.46 24.77
N GLY A 95 26.33 -2.92 23.66
CA GLY A 95 27.78 -2.88 23.41
C GLY A 95 28.32 -1.46 23.22
N PHE A 96 27.54 -0.57 22.61
CA PHE A 96 27.97 0.79 22.33
C PHE A 96 28.06 1.66 23.60
N VAL A 97 27.15 1.44 24.56
CA VAL A 97 27.14 2.16 25.84
C VAL A 97 28.34 1.74 26.71
N LEU A 98 28.73 0.46 26.70
CA LEU A 98 29.89 -0.02 27.46
C LEU A 98 31.23 0.48 26.89
N ALA A 99 31.36 0.54 25.56
CA ALA A 99 32.59 1.04 24.91
C ALA A 99 32.78 2.56 25.15
N ALA A 100 31.70 3.34 25.11
CA ALA A 100 31.75 4.77 25.38
C ALA A 100 32.12 5.07 26.85
N PHE A 101 31.61 4.27 27.79
CA PHE A 101 31.91 4.47 29.22
C PHE A 101 33.37 4.11 29.56
N ALA A 102 33.93 3.04 28.96
CA ALA A 102 35.32 2.66 29.15
C ALA A 102 36.30 3.71 28.60
N ALA A 103 35.98 4.33 27.45
CA ALA A 103 36.81 5.38 26.85
C ALA A 103 36.88 6.65 27.72
N ILE A 104 35.77 7.04 28.36
CA ILE A 104 35.71 8.22 29.24
C ILE A 104 36.54 7.99 30.51
N VAL A 105 36.45 6.80 31.12
CA VAL A 105 37.20 6.47 32.34
C VAL A 105 38.71 6.38 32.07
N ALA A 106 39.12 5.88 30.91
CA ALA A 106 40.54 5.81 30.53
C ALA A 106 41.18 7.19 30.31
N TRP A 107 40.39 8.22 30.00
CA TRP A 107 40.88 9.58 29.76
C TRP A 107 40.96 10.44 31.04
N GLN A 108 40.43 9.95 32.16
CA GLN A 108 40.47 10.63 33.47
C GLN A 108 41.54 10.07 34.44
N ARG A 109 42.37 9.13 33.99
CA ARG A 109 43.61 8.72 34.67
C ARG A 109 44.81 9.36 33.99
#